data_AF-A0A0F9FZ35-F1
#
_entry.id   AF-A0A0F9FZ35-F1
#
_cell.length_a   1.000
_cell.length_b   1.000
_cell.length_c   1.000
_cell.angle_alpha   90.00
_cell.angle_beta   90.00
_cell.angle_gamma   90.00
#
_symmetry.space_group_name_H-M   'P 1'
#
loop_
_entity.id
_entity.type
_entity.pdbx_description
1 polymer ?
#
loop_
_entity_poly.entity_id
_entity_poly.type
_entity_poly.pdbx_seq_one_letter_code
_entity_poly.pdbx_strand_id
1 'polypeptide(L)'
;MVDLLFTALLAFALAFTSYDMPEGGPPKVVFVSEIPGSFNGIYDMRSETIFIARGFQANLPNHQALLVHEFVHWLQHQSGRWGDPTCKLEREAYAVSDAYVFAFGLEPYMSPTRQRQETCEFPEEAR
;
A
#
# COMPACT_ATOMS: atom_id res chain seq x y z
N MET A 1 19.47 -8.16 -1.23
CA MET A 1 18.91 -7.51 -2.44
C MET A 1 17.47 -7.05 -2.24
N VAL A 2 16.62 -7.82 -1.57
CA VAL A 2 15.23 -7.40 -1.24
C VAL A 2 15.20 -6.11 -0.41
N ASP A 3 16.14 -5.93 0.52
CA ASP A 3 16.19 -4.75 1.40
C ASP A 3 16.41 -3.43 0.65
N LEU A 4 17.24 -3.42 -0.41
CA LEU A 4 17.48 -2.21 -1.20
C LEU A 4 16.23 -1.82 -1.99
N LEU A 5 15.54 -2.81 -2.58
CA LEU A 5 14.28 -2.56 -3.28
C LEU A 5 13.24 -1.98 -2.32
N PHE A 6 13.06 -2.58 -1.15
CA PHE A 6 12.05 -2.12 -0.19
C PHE A 6 12.37 -0.72 0.32
N THR A 7 13.65 -0.44 0.56
CA THR A 7 14.12 0.90 0.92
C THR A 7 13.83 1.91 -0.19
N ALA A 8 14.08 1.55 -1.45
CA ALA A 8 13.79 2.43 -2.59
C ALA A 8 12.29 2.70 -2.76
N LEU A 9 11.45 1.69 -2.57
CA LEU A 9 10.00 1.81 -2.66
C LEU A 9 9.42 2.63 -1.49
N LEU A 10 9.94 2.46 -0.28
CA LEU A 10 9.55 3.30 0.85
C LEU A 10 10.01 4.76 0.64
N ALA A 11 11.23 4.96 0.15
CA ALA A 11 11.72 6.30 -0.18
C ALA A 11 10.86 6.98 -1.25
N PHE A 12 10.37 6.22 -2.24
CA PHE A 12 9.39 6.71 -3.20
C PHE A 12 8.09 7.14 -2.51
N ALA A 13 7.52 6.29 -1.65
CA ALA A 13 6.30 6.64 -0.91
C ALA A 13 6.46 7.91 -0.06
N LEU A 14 7.59 8.05 0.63
CA LEU A 14 7.93 9.27 1.39
C LEU A 14 8.04 10.50 0.50
N ALA A 15 8.69 10.38 -0.67
CA ALA A 15 8.86 11.50 -1.60
C ALA A 15 7.55 11.99 -2.24
N PHE A 16 6.53 11.13 -2.30
CA PHE A 16 5.23 11.43 -2.90
C PHE A 16 4.10 11.64 -1.88
N THR A 17 4.43 11.65 -0.59
CA THR A 17 3.49 11.96 0.49
C THR A 17 3.99 13.14 1.32
N SER A 18 3.17 13.58 2.27
CA SER A 18 3.54 14.62 3.24
C SER A 18 3.89 14.03 4.62
N TYR A 19 4.14 12.72 4.68
CA TYR A 19 4.47 12.02 5.90
C TYR A 19 5.98 12.03 6.15
N ASP A 20 6.35 12.14 7.41
CA ASP A 20 7.74 12.02 7.83
C ASP A 20 8.11 10.55 8.00
N MET A 21 9.41 10.24 7.92
CA MET A 21 9.91 8.92 8.28
C MET A 21 9.77 8.71 9.79
N PRO A 22 9.03 7.68 10.25
CA PRO A 22 8.91 7.35 11.66
C PRO A 22 10.26 7.02 12.31
N GLU A 23 10.47 7.45 13.56
CA GLU A 23 11.72 7.24 14.31
C GLU A 23 12.05 5.75 14.51
N GLY A 24 11.04 4.87 14.49
CA GLY A 24 11.17 3.42 14.64
C GLY A 24 11.76 2.68 13.44
N GLY A 25 12.01 3.37 12.32
CA GLY A 25 12.48 2.75 11.08
C GLY A 25 11.35 2.17 10.22
N PRO A 26 11.69 1.46 9.12
CA PRO A 26 10.70 0.93 8.18
C PRO A 26 9.86 -0.21 8.77
N PRO A 27 8.65 -0.47 8.23
CA PRO A 27 7.82 -1.56 8.72
C PRO A 27 8.42 -2.92 8.37
N LYS A 28 8.02 -3.94 9.13
CA LYS A 28 8.33 -5.33 8.79
C LYS A 28 7.53 -5.76 7.57
N VAL A 29 8.17 -6.43 6.61
CA VAL A 29 7.51 -7.05 5.46
C VAL A 29 7.64 -8.57 5.55
N VAL A 30 6.52 -9.28 5.45
CA VAL A 30 6.46 -10.75 5.57
C VAL A 30 5.73 -11.35 4.38
N PHE A 31 6.34 -12.36 3.76
CA PHE A 31 5.71 -13.13 2.70
C PHE A 31 4.88 -14.30 3.27
N VAL A 32 3.60 -14.36 2.92
CA VAL A 32 2.65 -15.39 3.37
C VAL A 32 2.10 -16.17 2.19
N SER A 33 1.66 -17.41 2.43
CA SER A 33 1.09 -18.26 1.36
C SER A 33 -0.18 -17.66 0.78
N GLU A 34 -1.03 -17.11 1.64
CA GLU A 34 -2.30 -16.51 1.29
C GLU A 34 -2.53 -15.30 2.20
N ILE A 35 -3.16 -14.26 1.65
CA ILE A 35 -3.71 -13.14 2.41
C ILE A 35 -5.23 -13.34 2.40
N PRO A 36 -5.92 -13.26 3.55
CA PRO A 36 -7.37 -13.36 3.58
C PRO A 36 -8.04 -12.25 2.75
N GLY A 37 -9.07 -12.61 1.96
CA GLY A 37 -9.65 -11.71 0.96
C GLY A 37 -8.81 -11.71 -0.33
N SER A 38 -9.38 -11.26 -1.45
CA SER A 38 -8.70 -11.33 -2.77
C SER A 38 -7.53 -10.33 -2.93
N PHE A 39 -6.81 -10.04 -1.85
CA PHE A 39 -5.72 -9.07 -1.78
C PHE A 39 -4.37 -9.75 -2.02
N ASN A 40 -3.48 -9.06 -2.72
CA ASN A 40 -2.10 -9.51 -2.96
C ASN A 40 -1.10 -8.91 -1.94
N GLY A 41 -1.56 -7.96 -1.12
CA GLY A 41 -0.84 -7.29 -0.05
C GLY A 41 -1.83 -6.73 0.98
N ILE A 42 -1.38 -6.58 2.22
CA ILE A 42 -2.12 -5.84 3.25
C ILE A 42 -1.15 -5.33 4.33
N TYR A 43 -1.30 -4.08 4.72
CA TYR A 43 -0.75 -3.54 5.95
C TYR A 43 -1.69 -3.81 7.13
N ASP A 44 -1.21 -4.57 8.12
CA ASP A 44 -1.93 -4.77 9.37
C ASP A 44 -1.48 -3.75 10.43
N MET A 45 -2.40 -2.85 10.80
CA MET A 45 -2.16 -1.82 11.82
C MET A 45 -1.88 -2.41 13.21
N ARG A 46 -2.39 -3.60 13.53
CA ARG A 46 -2.23 -4.19 14.88
C ARG A 46 -0.83 -4.73 15.12
N SER A 47 -0.26 -5.42 14.12
CA SER A 47 1.10 -5.96 14.17
C SER A 47 2.13 -5.09 13.48
N GLU A 48 1.72 -3.93 12.95
CA GLU A 48 2.55 -2.99 12.17
C GLU A 48 3.40 -3.70 11.10
N THR A 49 2.79 -4.69 10.45
CA THR A 49 3.45 -5.58 9.49
C THR A 49 2.75 -5.52 8.15
N ILE A 50 3.52 -5.42 7.08
CA ILE A 50 3.04 -5.59 5.71
C ILE A 50 3.14 -7.07 5.36
N PHE A 51 1.99 -7.69 5.06
CA PHE A 51 1.91 -9.04 4.56
C PHE A 51 1.78 -9.01 3.04
N ILE A 52 2.59 -9.83 2.35
CA ILE A 52 2.62 -9.92 0.90
C ILE A 52 2.41 -11.37 0.48
N ALA A 53 1.55 -11.62 -0.52
CA ALA A 53 1.32 -12.97 -1.01
C ALA A 53 2.57 -13.53 -1.70
N ARG A 54 2.86 -14.84 -1.53
CA ARG A 54 4.04 -15.51 -2.12
C ARG A 54 4.15 -15.41 -3.64
N GLY A 55 3.06 -15.12 -4.35
CA GLY A 55 3.06 -14.84 -5.79
C GLY A 55 3.71 -13.51 -6.18
N PHE A 56 4.22 -12.74 -5.22
CA PHE A 56 4.86 -11.47 -5.46
C PHE A 56 6.14 -11.58 -6.29
N GLN A 57 6.24 -10.78 -7.35
CA GLN A 57 7.39 -10.72 -8.23
C GLN A 57 8.05 -9.34 -8.14
N ALA A 58 9.21 -9.28 -7.51
CA ALA A 58 9.93 -8.05 -7.20
C ALA A 58 10.39 -7.25 -8.42
N ASN A 59 10.41 -7.84 -9.61
CA ASN A 59 10.79 -7.22 -10.88
C ASN A 59 9.58 -6.68 -11.68
N LEU A 60 8.35 -6.90 -11.21
CA LEU A 60 7.14 -6.41 -11.88
C LEU A 60 6.72 -5.07 -11.25
N PRO A 61 6.64 -3.97 -12.03
CA PRO A 61 6.27 -2.66 -11.49
C PRO A 61 4.90 -2.65 -10.80
N ASN A 62 3.91 -3.40 -11.29
CA ASN A 62 2.59 -3.50 -10.65
C ASN A 62 2.65 -4.14 -9.25
N HIS A 63 3.57 -5.09 -9.04
CA HIS A 63 3.77 -5.69 -7.72
C HIS A 63 4.49 -4.71 -6.79
N GLN A 64 5.51 -4.00 -7.31
CA GLN A 64 6.19 -2.95 -6.56
C GLN A 64 5.23 -1.83 -6.14
N ALA A 65 4.31 -1.42 -7.02
CA ALA A 65 3.28 -0.42 -6.74
C ALA A 65 2.32 -0.85 -5.63
N LEU A 66 1.96 -2.12 -5.57
CA LEU A 66 1.21 -2.66 -4.44
C LEU A 66 1.98 -2.49 -3.12
N LEU A 67 3.29 -2.74 -3.12
CA LEU A 67 4.08 -2.52 -1.91
C LEU A 67 4.20 -1.02 -1.56
N VAL A 68 4.28 -0.13 -2.55
CA VAL A 68 4.19 1.32 -2.35
C VAL A 68 2.87 1.71 -1.69
N HIS A 69 1.75 1.13 -2.14
CA HIS A 69 0.43 1.35 -1.54
C HIS A 69 0.41 0.96 -0.05
N GLU A 70 0.90 -0.23 0.29
CA GLU A 70 0.98 -0.66 1.70
C GLU A 70 1.92 0.21 2.55
N PHE A 71 3.02 0.72 1.98
CA PHE A 71 3.88 1.68 2.67
C PHE A 71 3.15 2.99 2.97
N VAL A 72 2.29 3.47 2.06
CA VAL A 72 1.48 4.67 2.32
C VAL A 72 0.51 4.42 3.48
N HIS A 73 -0.12 3.25 3.55
CA HIS A 73 -0.96 2.89 4.69
C HIS A 73 -0.18 2.83 6.01
N TRP A 74 1.04 2.31 5.99
CA TRP A 74 1.91 2.37 7.15
C TRP A 74 2.24 3.80 7.56
N LEU A 75 2.63 4.68 6.62
CA LEU A 75 2.91 6.09 6.89
C LEU A 75 1.69 6.83 7.43
N GLN A 76 0.51 6.58 6.86
CA GLN A 76 -0.77 7.12 7.32
C GLN A 76 -1.03 6.74 8.77
N HIS A 77 -0.88 5.46 9.13
CA HIS A 77 -1.05 4.99 10.50
C HIS A 77 -0.05 5.64 11.46
N GLN A 78 1.24 5.63 11.11
CA GLN A 78 2.30 6.20 11.96
C GLN A 78 2.18 7.71 12.15
N SER A 79 1.57 8.42 11.21
CA SER A 79 1.37 9.86 11.31
C SER A 79 0.41 10.28 12.43
N GLY A 80 -0.46 9.37 12.88
CA GLY A 80 -1.56 9.67 13.81
C GLY A 80 -2.59 10.69 13.28
N ARG A 81 -2.47 11.13 12.01
CA ARG A 81 -3.36 12.13 11.41
C ARG A 81 -4.75 11.56 11.11
N TRP A 82 -4.87 10.24 11.11
CA TRP A 82 -6.05 9.52 10.69
C TRP A 82 -6.46 8.52 11.75
N GLY A 83 -7.76 8.46 12.02
CA GLY A 83 -8.35 7.43 12.88
C GLY A 83 -8.61 6.15 12.08
N ASP A 84 -9.88 5.84 11.84
CA ASP A 84 -10.26 4.61 11.13
C ASP A 84 -9.94 4.66 9.63
N PRO A 85 -9.79 3.49 8.97
CA PRO A 85 -9.69 3.39 7.53
C PRO A 85 -10.84 4.11 6.83
N THR A 86 -10.52 5.08 5.97
CA THR A 86 -11.51 5.80 5.15
C THR A 86 -11.15 5.71 3.69
N CYS A 87 -12.13 5.90 2.80
CA CYS A 87 -11.85 5.97 1.37
C CYS A 87 -10.88 7.10 0.98
N LYS A 88 -10.72 8.13 1.83
CA LYS A 88 -9.71 9.17 1.61
C LYS A 88 -8.28 8.63 1.73
N LEU A 89 -8.05 7.69 2.66
CA LEU A 89 -6.75 7.03 2.84
C LEU A 89 -6.40 6.16 1.64
N GLU A 90 -7.37 5.35 1.21
CA GLU A 90 -7.26 4.50 0.03
C GLU A 90 -6.95 5.32 -1.22
N ARG A 91 -7.68 6.42 -1.45
CA ARG A 91 -7.42 7.33 -2.58
C ARG A 91 -6.01 7.88 -2.59
N GLU A 92 -5.48 8.28 -1.43
CA GLU A 92 -4.09 8.75 -1.33
C GLU A 92 -3.10 7.61 -1.64
N ALA A 93 -3.31 6.43 -1.05
CA ALA A 93 -2.45 5.27 -1.29
C ALA A 93 -2.46 4.82 -2.76
N TYR A 94 -3.62 4.82 -3.41
CA TYR A 94 -3.75 4.57 -4.86
C TYR A 94 -3.11 5.67 -5.69
N ALA A 95 -3.30 6.95 -5.35
CA ALA A 95 -2.68 8.05 -6.11
C ALA A 95 -1.14 7.94 -6.14
N VAL A 96 -0.52 7.56 -5.02
CA VAL A 96 0.93 7.38 -4.93
C VAL A 96 1.38 6.12 -5.66
N SER A 97 0.67 5.00 -5.52
CA SER A 97 1.04 3.77 -6.24
C SER A 97 0.81 3.89 -7.75
N ASP A 98 -0.19 4.64 -8.19
CA ASP A 98 -0.40 4.96 -9.60
C ASP A 98 0.72 5.82 -10.17
N ALA A 99 1.15 6.85 -9.43
CA ALA A 99 2.30 7.65 -9.83
C ALA A 99 3.56 6.79 -10.01
N TYR A 100 3.74 5.75 -9.19
CA TYR A 100 4.80 4.77 -9.36
C TYR A 100 4.65 4.01 -10.68
N VAL A 101 3.48 3.43 -10.96
CA VAL A 101 3.24 2.64 -12.19
C VAL A 101 3.39 3.50 -13.45
N PHE A 102 2.87 4.73 -13.43
CA PHE A 102 3.00 5.69 -14.53
C PHE A 102 4.45 6.03 -14.85
N ALA A 103 5.34 6.07 -13.85
CA ALA A 103 6.77 6.31 -14.09
C ALA A 103 7.44 5.21 -14.94
N PHE A 104 6.82 4.03 -15.06
CA PHE A 104 7.25 2.93 -15.93
C PHE A 104 6.48 2.87 -17.26
N GLY A 105 5.63 3.85 -17.56
CA GLY A 105 4.81 3.89 -18.78
C GLY A 105 3.72 2.82 -18.80
N LEU A 106 3.24 2.43 -17.61
CA LEU A 106 2.20 1.43 -17.44
C LEU A 106 0.91 2.08 -16.93
N GLU A 107 -0.21 1.38 -17.11
CA GLU A 107 -1.51 1.76 -16.55
C GLU A 107 -1.76 1.03 -15.22
N PRO A 108 -2.37 1.70 -14.23
CA PRO A 108 -2.70 1.05 -12.97
C PRO A 108 -3.69 -0.11 -13.12
N TYR A 109 -3.48 -1.15 -12.33
CA TYR A 109 -4.42 -2.26 -12.28
C TYR A 109 -5.67 -1.88 -11.48
N MET A 110 -6.82 -1.84 -12.17
CA MET A 110 -8.13 -1.54 -11.58
C MET A 110 -8.87 -2.83 -11.20
N SER A 111 -8.75 -3.26 -9.95
CA SER A 111 -9.57 -4.35 -9.41
C SER A 111 -10.98 -3.85 -9.04
N PRO A 112 -12.00 -4.73 -9.00
CA PRO A 112 -13.32 -4.33 -8.49
C PRO A 112 -13.30 -3.79 -7.06
N THR A 113 -12.39 -4.28 -6.22
CA THR A 113 -12.21 -3.80 -4.85
C THR A 113 -11.64 -2.39 -4.83
N ARG A 114 -10.59 -2.15 -5.62
CA ARG A 114 -10.00 -0.83 -5.81
C ARG A 114 -11.03 0.18 -6.31
N GLN A 115 -11.81 -0.18 -7.33
CA GLN A 115 -12.83 0.70 -7.90
C GLN A 115 -13.81 1.18 -6.82
N ARG A 116 -14.28 0.28 -5.94
CA ARG A 116 -15.16 0.64 -4.82
C ARG A 116 -14.47 1.52 -3.76
N GLN A 117 -13.22 1.20 -3.41
CA GLN A 117 -12.44 1.98 -2.44
C GLN A 117 -12.18 3.41 -2.95
N GLU A 118 -11.93 3.58 -4.24
CA GLU A 118 -11.75 4.89 -4.87
C GLU A 118 -13.07 5.67 -5.02
N THR A 119 -14.18 5.01 -5.37
CA THR A 119 -15.47 5.70 -5.52
C THR A 119 -16.16 5.97 -4.18
N CYS A 120 -15.66 5.40 -3.08
CA CYS A 120 -16.33 5.37 -1.76
C CYS A 120 -17.71 4.68 -1.82
N GLU A 121 -17.96 3.83 -2.83
CA GLU A 121 -19.19 3.07 -2.95
C GLU A 121 -19.08 1.78 -2.13
N PHE A 122 -19.26 1.91 -0.81
CA PHE A 122 -19.51 0.77 0.05
C PHE A 122 -21.02 0.48 0.04
N PRO A 123 -21.46 -0.79 -0.07
CA PRO A 123 -22.86 -1.12 0.19
C PRO A 123 -23.22 -0.67 1.61
N GLU A 124 -24.40 -0.07 1.77
CA GLU A 124 -24.91 0.56 3.01
C GLU A 124 -25.01 -0.37 4.24
N GLU A 125 -24.65 -1.65 4.12
CA GLU A 125 -25.05 -2.72 5.05
C GLU A 125 -23.96 -3.15 6.05
N ALA A 126 -22.91 -2.35 6.27
CA ALA A 126 -21.86 -2.69 7.24
C ALA A 126 -21.51 -1.54 8.20
N ARG A 127 -22.53 -0.95 8.82
CA ARG A 127 -22.39 -0.12 10.03
C ARG A 127 -22.85 -0.88 11.26
#